data_AF-A0A969PWT2-F1
#
_entry.id   AF-A0A969PWT2-F1
#
_cell.length_a   1.000
_cell.length_b   1.000
_cell.length_c   1.000
_cell.angle_alpha   90.00
_cell.angle_beta   90.00
_cell.angle_gamma   90.00
#
_symmetry.space_group_name_H-M   'P 1'
#
loop_
_entity.id
_entity.type
_entity.pdbx_description
1 polymer ?
#
loop_
_entity_poly.entity_id
_entity_poly.type
_entity_poly.pdbx_seq_one_letter_code
_entity_poly.pdbx_strand_id
1 'polypeptide(L)'
;MTSDPINSKFIYKPYCNQKQLICGSGQTAIITGWTVKQSVAKHLNNEEFAVIGNLYSPTRGISPLIRNLLANPYVGFLVILNATKEDKNSGSCECLLDFFRQGF
;
A
#
# COMPACT_ATOMS: atom_id res chain seq x y z
N MET A 1 -27.42 -9.90 27.43
CA MET A 1 -26.57 -8.83 26.87
C MET A 1 -25.62 -9.48 25.88
N THR A 2 -26.06 -9.66 24.64
CA THR A 2 -25.22 -10.17 23.55
C THR A 2 -24.39 -9.00 23.07
N SER A 3 -23.09 -9.01 23.32
CA SER A 3 -22.17 -8.08 22.67
C SER A 3 -22.17 -8.41 21.18
N ASP A 4 -22.79 -7.55 20.38
CA ASP A 4 -22.56 -7.55 18.94
C ASP A 4 -21.05 -7.52 18.69
N PRO A 5 -20.48 -8.40 17.85
CA PRO A 5 -19.08 -8.26 17.49
C PRO A 5 -18.95 -6.87 16.87
N ILE A 6 -18.00 -6.08 17.36
CA ILE A 6 -17.65 -4.77 16.79
C ILE A 6 -17.09 -5.07 15.39
N ASN A 7 -17.98 -5.29 14.43
CA ASN A 7 -17.66 -5.41 13.02
C ASN A 7 -17.54 -3.99 12.46
N SER A 8 -16.74 -3.15 13.13
CA SER A 8 -16.38 -1.86 12.57
C SER A 8 -15.44 -2.16 11.42
N LYS A 9 -15.98 -2.15 10.20
CA LYS A 9 -15.18 -2.20 8.98
C LYS A 9 -14.17 -1.06 9.07
N PHE A 10 -12.91 -1.41 9.32
CA PHE A 10 -11.84 -0.43 9.41
C PHE A 10 -11.66 0.19 8.02
N ILE A 11 -11.74 1.51 7.89
CA ILE A 11 -11.49 2.20 6.63
C ILE A 11 -10.12 2.84 6.69
N TYR A 12 -9.26 2.53 5.72
CA TYR A 12 -7.92 3.08 5.66
C TYR A 12 -7.96 4.61 5.48
N LYS A 13 -7.24 5.33 6.35
CA LYS A 13 -7.10 6.80 6.29
C LYS A 13 -5.63 7.16 6.02
N PRO A 14 -5.28 7.63 4.82
CA PRO A 14 -3.91 8.03 4.53
C PRO A 14 -3.53 9.33 5.26
N TYR A 15 -2.30 9.38 5.76
CA TYR A 15 -1.67 10.57 6.34
C TYR A 15 -1.04 11.48 5.26
N CYS A 16 -0.41 10.89 4.24
CA CYS A 16 0.21 11.59 3.11
C CYS A 16 -0.49 11.27 1.78
N ASN A 17 -0.51 12.25 0.87
CA ASN A 17 -0.86 12.07 -0.56
C ASN A 17 -2.21 11.38 -0.82
N GLN A 18 -3.24 11.67 -0.02
CA GLN A 18 -4.53 10.98 -0.05
C GLN A 18 -5.15 10.86 -1.45
N LYS A 19 -5.12 11.93 -2.26
CA LYS A 19 -5.68 11.97 -3.61
C LYS A 19 -5.03 11.00 -4.61
N GLN A 20 -3.86 10.47 -4.28
CA GLN A 20 -3.08 9.58 -5.15
C GLN A 20 -3.25 8.10 -4.79
N LEU A 21 -4.08 7.78 -3.80
CA LEU A 21 -4.25 6.44 -3.25
C LEU A 21 -5.69 5.97 -3.44
N ILE A 22 -5.87 4.66 -3.60
CA ILE A 22 -7.18 4.01 -3.57
C ILE A 22 -7.29 3.35 -2.19
N CYS A 23 -8.32 3.68 -1.41
CA CYS A 23 -8.48 3.19 -0.04
C CYS A 23 -9.59 2.15 0.02
N GLY A 24 -9.35 1.08 0.76
CA GLY A 24 -10.30 0.02 1.06
C GLY A 24 -10.48 -0.16 2.57
N SER A 25 -10.92 -1.35 2.94
CA SER A 25 -11.24 -1.75 4.32
C SER A 25 -10.56 -3.05 4.78
N GLY A 26 -9.70 -3.61 3.93
CA GLY A 26 -8.86 -4.77 4.26
C GLY A 26 -7.63 -4.40 5.08
N GLN A 27 -6.69 -5.35 5.16
CA GLN A 27 -5.44 -5.23 5.95
C GLN A 27 -4.17 -5.25 5.07
N THR A 28 -4.32 -5.35 3.75
CA THR A 28 -3.20 -5.47 2.81
C THR A 28 -2.92 -4.15 2.10
N ALA A 29 -1.72 -3.59 2.26
CA ALA A 29 -1.25 -2.50 1.43
C ALA A 29 -0.63 -3.05 0.14
N ILE A 30 -1.07 -2.54 -1.01
CA ILE A 30 -0.62 -2.97 -2.34
C ILE A 30 0.16 -1.82 -2.99
N ILE A 31 1.44 -2.06 -3.25
CA ILE A 31 2.35 -1.13 -3.91
C ILE A 31 2.57 -1.63 -5.33
N THR A 32 2.09 -0.84 -6.29
CA THR A 32 1.98 -1.28 -7.70
C THR A 32 3.17 -0.90 -8.57
N GLY A 33 4.18 -0.23 -8.02
CA GLY A 33 5.29 0.29 -8.81
C GLY A 33 4.78 1.16 -9.95
N TRP A 34 5.18 0.83 -11.18
CA TRP A 34 4.76 1.43 -12.44
C TRP A 34 3.51 0.80 -13.07
N THR A 35 3.00 -0.32 -12.55
CA THR A 35 1.68 -0.83 -12.94
C THR A 35 0.60 0.18 -12.55
N VAL A 36 -0.30 0.50 -13.48
CA VAL A 36 -1.41 1.45 -13.24
C VAL A 36 -2.31 0.93 -12.11
N LYS A 37 -2.34 1.60 -10.95
CA LYS A 37 -3.06 1.08 -9.76
C LYS A 37 -4.55 0.80 -9.99
N GLN A 38 -5.22 1.54 -10.87
CA GLN A 38 -6.62 1.31 -11.22
C GLN A 38 -6.83 -0.02 -11.96
N SER A 39 -5.85 -0.47 -12.74
CA SER A 39 -5.95 -1.76 -13.42
C SER A 39 -5.84 -2.93 -12.45
N VAL A 40 -5.17 -2.75 -11.30
CA VAL A 40 -5.16 -3.71 -10.20
C VAL A 40 -6.45 -3.63 -9.40
N ALA A 41 -6.85 -2.42 -9.00
CA ALA A 41 -8.02 -2.19 -8.14
C ALA A 41 -9.32 -2.75 -8.71
N LYS A 42 -9.52 -2.69 -10.05
CA LYS A 42 -10.74 -3.21 -10.70
C LYS A 42 -10.93 -4.72 -10.58
N HIS A 43 -9.91 -5.46 -10.14
CA HIS A 43 -9.94 -6.91 -9.94
C HIS A 43 -10.06 -7.30 -8.47
N LEU A 44 -10.22 -6.32 -7.56
CA LEU A 44 -10.27 -6.53 -6.12
C LEU A 44 -11.52 -5.88 -5.53
N ASN A 45 -12.08 -6.53 -4.51
CA ASN A 45 -13.09 -5.95 -3.65
C ASN A 45 -12.43 -5.04 -2.60
N ASN A 46 -13.18 -4.06 -2.09
CA ASN A 46 -12.66 -3.10 -1.11
C ASN A 46 -12.19 -3.75 0.19
N GLU A 47 -12.66 -4.95 0.52
CA GLU A 47 -12.28 -5.69 1.72
C GLU A 47 -10.96 -6.45 1.57
N GLU A 48 -10.47 -6.63 0.35
CA GLU A 48 -9.24 -7.39 0.05
C GLU A 48 -7.97 -6.56 0.25
N PHE A 49 -8.09 -5.23 0.28
CA PHE A 49 -6.97 -4.32 0.45
C PHE A 49 -7.30 -3.16 1.39
N ALA A 50 -6.28 -2.69 2.09
CA ALA A 50 -6.34 -1.48 2.90
C ALA A 50 -6.10 -0.25 2.01
N VAL A 51 -5.05 -0.29 1.19
CA VAL A 51 -4.65 0.82 0.33
C VAL A 51 -3.92 0.31 -0.91
N ILE A 52 -4.13 0.96 -2.06
CA ILE A 52 -3.36 0.73 -3.28
C ILE A 52 -2.68 2.05 -3.69
N GLY A 53 -1.36 1.99 -3.87
CA GLY A 53 -0.53 3.12 -4.28
C GLY A 53 0.47 2.73 -5.35
N ASN A 54 0.96 3.73 -6.08
CA ASN A 54 2.09 3.57 -7.00
C ASN A 54 3.40 3.93 -6.29
N LEU A 55 4.51 3.33 -6.72
CA LEU A 55 5.86 3.68 -6.24
C LEU A 55 6.81 3.80 -7.43
N TYR A 56 6.83 4.97 -8.04
CA TYR A 56 7.62 5.22 -9.26
C TYR A 56 9.10 5.55 -9.00
N SER A 57 9.40 6.06 -7.81
CA SER A 57 10.73 6.57 -7.45
C SER A 57 11.02 6.29 -5.98
N PRO A 58 12.19 5.70 -5.64
CA PRO A 58 12.52 5.38 -4.26
C PRO A 58 12.70 6.65 -3.42
N THR A 59 13.42 7.63 -3.95
CA THR A 59 13.78 8.87 -3.24
C THR A 59 12.60 9.76 -2.90
N ARG A 60 11.54 9.76 -3.73
CA ARG A 60 10.34 10.58 -3.50
C ARG A 60 9.18 9.81 -2.87
N GLY A 61 9.08 8.51 -3.12
CA GLY A 61 7.90 7.72 -2.79
C GLY A 61 7.99 6.93 -1.48
N ILE A 62 9.18 6.48 -1.08
CA ILE A 62 9.33 5.59 0.09
C ILE A 62 8.97 6.32 1.39
N SER A 63 9.47 7.55 1.60
CA SER A 63 9.17 8.32 2.81
C SER A 63 7.67 8.52 3.08
N PRO A 64 6.85 9.03 2.13
CA PRO A 64 5.41 9.16 2.36
C PRO A 64 4.69 7.80 2.47
N LEU A 65 5.19 6.76 1.79
CA LEU A 65 4.68 5.39 1.93
C LEU A 65 4.88 4.87 3.36
N ILE A 66 6.09 4.93 3.90
CA ILE A 66 6.39 4.46 5.27
C ILE A 66 5.60 5.25 6.31
N ARG A 67 5.49 6.58 6.16
CA ARG A 67 4.65 7.41 7.07
C ARG A 67 3.19 6.97 7.05
N ASN A 68 2.66 6.64 5.87
CA ASN A 68 1.30 6.15 5.72
C ASN A 68 1.10 4.79 6.40
N LEU A 69 2.05 3.85 6.24
CA LEU A 69 2.00 2.55 6.91
C LEU A 69 2.08 2.68 8.43
N LEU A 70 3.04 3.46 8.95
CA LEU A 70 3.22 3.65 10.39
C LEU A 70 2.04 4.37 11.06
N ALA A 71 1.36 5.26 10.34
CA ALA A 71 0.16 5.93 10.84
C ALA A 71 -1.06 5.00 10.95
N ASN A 72 -0.99 3.79 10.39
CA ASN A 72 -2.09 2.85 10.34
C ASN A 72 -1.74 1.52 11.03
N PRO A 73 -2.28 1.25 12.23
CA PRO A 73 -1.93 0.03 12.98
C PRO A 73 -2.58 -1.25 12.44
N TYR A 74 -3.48 -1.15 11.44
CA TYR A 74 -4.26 -2.29 10.93
C TYR A 74 -3.69 -2.89 9.65
N VAL A 75 -2.72 -2.23 8.99
CA VAL A 75 -2.04 -2.83 7.84
C VAL A 75 -1.08 -3.89 8.35
N GLY A 76 -1.43 -5.16 8.12
CA GLY A 76 -0.62 -6.32 8.52
C GLY A 76 0.19 -6.94 7.38
N PHE A 77 -0.18 -6.64 6.13
CA PHE A 77 0.44 -7.25 4.94
C PHE A 77 0.84 -6.20 3.93
N LEU A 78 2.00 -6.40 3.30
CA LEU A 78 2.50 -5.57 2.21
C LEU A 78 2.74 -6.44 0.98
N VAL A 79 2.14 -6.05 -0.14
CA VAL A 79 2.36 -6.67 -1.46
C VAL A 79 3.04 -5.64 -2.35
N ILE A 80 4.18 -6.00 -2.93
CA ILE A 80 4.95 -5.15 -3.85
C ILE A 80 4.94 -5.81 -5.22
N LEU A 81 4.29 -5.16 -6.21
CA LEU A 81 4.29 -5.61 -7.58
C LEU A 81 5.52 -5.03 -8.30
N ASN A 82 6.39 -5.92 -8.77
CA ASN A 82 7.57 -5.61 -9.57
C ASN A 82 7.42 -6.31 -10.93
N ALA A 83 6.48 -5.81 -11.75
CA ALA A 83 5.98 -6.54 -12.92
C ALA A 83 6.41 -5.92 -14.26
N THR A 84 6.83 -4.67 -14.26
CA THR A 84 7.16 -3.91 -15.47
C THR A 84 8.66 -3.74 -15.67
N LYS A 85 9.07 -3.31 -16.87
CA LYS A 85 10.47 -2.96 -17.14
C LYS A 85 10.87 -1.69 -16.39
N GLU A 86 9.93 -0.77 -16.24
CA GLU A 86 10.08 0.51 -15.54
C GLU A 86 10.31 0.29 -14.04
N ASP A 87 9.69 -0.72 -13.43
CA ASP A 87 9.97 -1.13 -12.06
C ASP A 87 11.45 -1.50 -11.90
N LYS A 88 11.95 -2.37 -12.78
CA LYS A 88 13.36 -2.80 -12.80
C LYS A 88 14.32 -1.63 -13.03
N ASN A 89 13.99 -0.74 -13.96
CA ASN A 89 14.82 0.43 -14.26
C ASN A 89 14.87 1.44 -13.10
N SER A 90 13.75 1.64 -12.39
CA SER A 90 13.69 2.60 -11.29
C SER A 90 14.33 2.07 -10.00
N GLY A 91 14.39 0.75 -9.83
CA GLY A 91 14.85 0.10 -8.60
C GLY A 91 13.96 0.35 -7.38
N SER A 92 12.79 0.97 -7.55
CA SER A 92 11.97 1.44 -6.42
C SER A 92 11.46 0.29 -5.54
N CYS A 93 11.04 -0.81 -6.16
CA CYS A 93 10.55 -1.99 -5.46
C CYS A 93 11.65 -2.69 -4.68
N GLU A 94 12.85 -2.82 -5.27
CA GLU A 94 13.99 -3.43 -4.60
C GLU A 94 14.48 -2.58 -3.43
N CYS A 95 14.58 -1.26 -3.62
CA CYS A 95 14.95 -0.34 -2.54
C CYS A 95 13.96 -0.40 -1.37
N LEU A 96 12.65 -0.52 -1.63
CA LEU A 96 11.66 -0.71 -0.57
C LEU A 96 11.83 -2.06 0.14
N LEU A 97 12.09 -3.15 -0.60
CA LEU A 97 12.35 -4.47 -0.02
C LEU A 97 13.60 -4.45 0.85
N ASP A 98 14.68 -3.84 0.37
CA ASP A 98 15.94 -3.70 1.12
C ASP A 98 15.74 -2.89 2.39
N PHE A 99 14.98 -1.80 2.35
CA PHE A 99 14.64 -1.03 3.55
C PHE A 99 13.97 -1.92 4.62
N PHE A 100 13.01 -2.77 4.23
CA PHE A 100 12.36 -3.67 5.20
C PHE A 100 13.25 -4.82 5.67
N ARG A 101 14.20 -5.27 4.86
CA ARG A 101 15.13 -6.37 5.20
C ARG A 101 16.31 -5.91 6.06
N GLN A 102 16.84 -4.73 5.75
CA GLN A 102 18.14 -4.26 6.23
C GLN A 102 18.03 -3.02 7.12
N GLY A 103 16.91 -2.30 7.08
CA GLY A 103 16.76 -1.02 7.76
C GLY A 103 17.26 0.15 6.92
N PHE A 104 17.72 1.21 7.59
CA PHE A 104 18.26 2.42 6.97
C PHE A 104 19.79 2.41 6.94
#